data_AF-A0A7D6DKI0-F1
#
_entry.id   AF-A0A7D6DKI0-F1
#
_cell.length_a   1.000
_cell.length_b   1.000
_cell.length_c   1.000
_cell.angle_alpha   90.00
_cell.angle_beta   90.00
_cell.angle_gamma   90.00
#
_symmetry.space_group_name_H-M   'P 1'
#
loop_
_entity.id
_entity.type
_entity.pdbx_description
1 polymer ?
#
loop_
_entity_poly.entity_id
_entity_poly.type
_entity_poly.pdbx_seq_one_letter_code
_entity_poly.pdbx_strand_id
1 'polypeptide(L)' 'MNTNEISQAKLSWNEQDIPISGHFGDVYYSNQNGLEESRYVFLAGNQLPNRFFSHSARLC' A
#
# COMPACT_ATOMS: atom_id res chain seq x y z
N MET A 1 -28.61 -2.00 16.41
CA MET A 1 -28.18 -0.68 15.92
C MET A 1 -26.97 -0.94 15.06
N ASN A 2 -27.10 -0.86 13.73
CA ASN A 2 -25.98 -1.07 12.81
C ASN A 2 -25.28 0.26 12.57
N THR A 3 -24.30 0.58 13.40
CA THR A 3 -23.36 1.64 13.12
C THR A 3 -22.19 1.01 12.36
N ASN A 4 -22.20 1.19 11.04
CA ASN A 4 -21.07 0.87 10.17
C ASN A 4 -20.01 1.97 10.37
N GLU A 5 -19.54 2.13 11.61
CA GLU A 5 -18.63 3.18 12.03
C GLU A 5 -17.20 2.77 11.73
N ILE A 6 -16.58 3.49 10.80
CA ILE A 6 -15.15 3.39 10.54
C ILE A 6 -14.43 4.19 11.63
N SER A 7 -13.56 3.53 12.38
CA SER A 7 -12.71 4.17 13.39
C SER A 7 -11.34 4.53 12.82
N GLN A 8 -10.67 5.51 13.43
CA GLN A 8 -9.33 5.92 13.02
C GLN A 8 -8.28 4.86 13.38
N ALA A 9 -7.24 4.76 12.57
CA ALA A 9 -6.13 3.84 12.82
C ALA A 9 -5.35 4.26 14.08
N LYS A 10 -5.16 3.31 15.00
CA LYS A 10 -4.21 3.47 16.10
C LYS A 10 -2.79 3.22 15.59
N LEU A 11 -1.94 4.25 15.60
CA LEU A 11 -0.56 4.18 15.13
C LEU A 11 0.43 4.25 16.31
N SER A 12 1.52 3.50 16.18
CA SER A 12 2.74 3.64 16.97
C SER A 12 3.96 3.60 16.04
N TRP A 13 5.12 4.05 16.51
CA TRP A 13 6.35 4.08 15.72
C TRP A 13 7.41 3.22 16.41
N ASN A 14 8.17 2.46 15.63
CA ASN A 14 9.34 1.72 16.14
C ASN A 14 10.56 2.64 16.27
N GLU A 15 11.70 2.07 16.70
CA GLU A 15 12.98 2.79 16.86
C GLU A 15 13.55 3.38 15.55
N GLN A 16 12.97 3.02 14.41
CA GLN A 16 13.39 3.44 13.07
C GLN A 16 12.33 4.35 12.42
N ASP A 17 11.40 4.91 13.20
CA ASP A 17 10.30 5.76 12.76
C ASP A 17 9.35 5.08 11.73
N ILE A 18 9.28 3.74 11.74
CA ILE A 18 8.36 2.97 10.90
C ILE A 18 7.00 2.85 11.61
N PRO A 19 5.87 3.17 10.93
CA PRO A 19 4.55 3.06 11.51
C PRO A 19 4.15 1.59 11.68
N ILE A 20 3.72 1.25 12.88
CA ILE A 20 3.12 -0.02 13.27
C ILE A 20 1.62 0.20 13.51
N SER A 21 0.79 -0.70 13.01
CA SER A 21 -0.63 -0.74 13.35
C SER A 21 -0.81 -1.25 14.77
N GLY A 22 -1.36 -0.42 15.65
CA GLY A 22 -1.74 -0.84 17.00
C GLY A 22 -2.89 -1.85 17.05
N HIS A 23 -3.60 -2.06 15.94
CA HIS A 23 -4.67 -3.06 15.84
C HIS A 23 -4.16 -4.42 15.35
N PHE A 24 -3.19 -4.43 14.43
CA PHE A 24 -2.67 -5.66 13.81
C PHE A 24 -1.29 -6.07 14.33
N GLY A 25 -0.61 -5.18 15.05
CA GLY A 25 0.72 -5.44 15.62
C GLY A 25 1.84 -5.51 14.59
N ASP A 26 1.60 -5.06 13.35
CA ASP A 26 2.54 -5.20 12.22
C ASP A 26 2.83 -3.85 11.56
N VAL A 27 3.95 -3.78 10.84
CA VAL A 27 4.38 -2.62 10.07
C VAL A 27 3.58 -2.49 8.77
N TYR A 28 3.38 -1.26 8.30
CA TYR A 28 2.65 -1.01 7.03
C TYR A 28 3.49 -1.27 5.79
N TYR A 29 4.81 -1.17 5.90
CA TYR A 29 5.74 -1.36 4.80
C TYR A 29 7.11 -1.82 5.33
N SER A 30 7.89 -2.46 4.46
CA SER A 30 9.25 -2.88 4.77
C SER A 30 10.16 -1.68 5.03
N ASN A 31 10.98 -1.77 6.08
CA ASN A 31 11.93 -0.75 6.49
C ASN A 31 13.05 -0.53 5.45
N GLN A 32 13.53 -1.59 4.80
CA GLN A 32 14.73 -1.48 3.96
C GLN A 32 14.43 -0.89 2.58
N ASN A 33 13.35 -1.33 1.92
CA ASN A 33 13.07 -0.98 0.52
C ASN A 33 11.56 -1.00 0.18
N GLY A 34 10.69 -0.54 1.08
CA GLY A 34 9.22 -0.63 0.88
C GLY A 34 8.71 0.01 -0.42
N LEU A 35 9.37 1.06 -0.93
CA LEU A 35 9.02 1.68 -2.21
C LEU A 35 9.33 0.76 -3.40
N GLU A 36 10.54 0.19 -3.46
CA GLU A 36 10.94 -0.70 -4.55
C GLU A 36 10.18 -2.03 -4.49
N GLU A 37 9.91 -2.55 -3.30
CA GLU A 37 9.05 -3.71 -3.10
C GLU A 37 7.64 -3.44 -3.67
N SER A 38 7.04 -2.28 -3.34
CA SER A 38 5.72 -1.91 -3.83
C SER A 38 5.69 -1.75 -5.36
N ARG A 39 6.74 -1.14 -5.94
CA ARG A 39 6.89 -1.05 -7.41
C ARG A 39 7.00 -2.44 -8.04
N TYR A 40 7.78 -3.34 -7.45
CA TYR A 40 8.00 -4.66 -7.99
C TYR A 40 6.76 -5.55 -7.88
N VAL A 41 6.20 -5.70 -6.69
CA VAL A 41 5.08 -6.62 -6.42
C VAL A 41 3.79 -6.12 -7.07
N PHE A 42 3.41 -4.87 -6.83
CA PHE A 42 2.10 -4.38 -7.25
C PHE A 42 2.09 -3.83 -8.68
N LEU A 43 3.09 -3.01 -9.06
CA LEU A 43 3.10 -2.40 -10.39
C LEU A 43 3.68 -3.34 -11.45
N ALA A 44 4.93 -3.78 -11.27
CA ALA A 44 5.60 -4.64 -12.23
C ALA A 44 4.96 -6.04 -12.27
N GLY A 45 4.58 -6.59 -11.11
CA GLY A 45 3.88 -7.88 -11.01
C GLY A 45 2.55 -7.93 -11.78
N ASN A 46 1.85 -6.80 -11.89
CA ASN A 46 0.63 -6.68 -12.69
C ASN A 46 0.87 -6.11 -14.10
N GLN A 47 2.14 -5.91 -14.47
CA GLN A 47 2.58 -5.33 -15.75
C GLN A 47 1.95 -3.96 -16.03
N LEU A 48 1.59 -3.22 -14.98
CA LEU A 48 0.82 -1.97 -15.10
C LEU A 48 1.54 -0.92 -15.95
N PRO A 49 2.85 -0.65 -15.78
CA PRO A 49 3.53 0.33 -16.62
C PRO A 49 3.45 0.00 -18.12
N ASN A 50 3.70 -1.26 -18.49
CA ASN A 50 3.63 -1.71 -19.88
C ASN A 50 2.20 -1.65 -20.43
N ARG A 51 1.22 -2.04 -19.62
CA ARG A 51 -0.19 -1.99 -19.99
C ARG A 51 -0.63 -0.55 -20.18
N PHE A 52 -0.30 0.37 -19.29
CA PHE A 52 -0.68 1.77 -19.47
C PHE A 52 -0.06 2.41 -20.72
N PHE A 53 1.18 2.06 -21.07
CA PHE A 53 1.83 2.58 -22.28
C PHE A 53 1.25 2.00 -23.58
N SER A 54 0.95 0.69 -23.59
CA SER A 54 0.45 -0.01 -24.78
C SER A 54 -1.07 -0.04 -24.91
N HIS A 55 -1.79 0.30 -23.85
CA HIS A 55 -3.24 0.36 -23.87
C HIS A 55 -3.67 1.57 -24.68
N SER A 56 -4.12 1.29 -25.91
CA SER A 56 -4.93 2.22 -26.68
C SER A 56 -6.23 2.41 -25.92
N ALA A 57 -6.28 3.44 -25.07
CA ALA A 57 -7.54 3.96 -24.57
C ALA A 57 -8.41 4.21 -25.82
N ARG A 58 -9.52 3.48 -25.96
CA ARG A 58 -10.53 3.89 -26.93
C ARG A 58 -10.92 5.30 -26.50
N LEU A 59 -10.60 6.28 -27.35
CA LEU A 59 -11.22 7.59 -27.28
C LEU A 59 -12.72 7.35 -27.44
N CYS A 60 -13.44 7.45 -26.32
CA CYS A 60 -14.90 7.53 -26.32
C CYS A 60 -15.34 8.84 -26.98
#